data_AF-A0A5C6D0S1-F1
#
_entry.id   AF-A0A5C6D0S1-F1
#
_cell.length_a   1.000
_cell.length_b   1.000
_cell.length_c   1.000
_cell.angle_alpha   90.00
_cell.angle_beta   90.00
_cell.angle_gamma   90.00
#
_symmetry.space_group_name_H-M   'P 1'
#
loop_
_entity.id
_entity.type
_entity.pdbx_description
1 polymer ?
#
loop_
_entity_poly.entity_id
_entity_poly.type
_entity_poly.pdbx_seq_one_letter_code
_entity_poly.pdbx_strand_id
1 'polypeptide(L)' 'MNNKKPHPLASPSKAKTCPVCGHSSYSPTGVHPQCSVSQADEPRRLQLAADRRARVDLVKNAT' A
#
# COMPACT_ATOMS: atom_id res chain seq x y z
N MET A 1 5.27 -32.68 -33.13
CA MET A 1 4.03 -32.33 -32.39
C MET A 1 3.87 -30.81 -32.37
N ASN A 2 2.71 -30.28 -32.76
CA ASN A 2 2.43 -28.84 -32.76
C ASN A 2 1.77 -28.43 -31.44
N ASN A 3 2.57 -28.03 -30.45
CA ASN A 3 2.11 -27.61 -29.13
C ASN A 3 1.73 -26.12 -29.12
N LYS A 4 0.68 -25.73 -29.85
CA LYS A 4 0.11 -24.38 -29.74
C LYS A 4 -0.87 -24.32 -28.57
N LYS A 5 -0.59 -23.44 -27.61
CA LYS A 5 -1.43 -23.27 -26.43
C LYS A 5 -2.83 -22.83 -26.86
N PRO A 6 -3.89 -23.43 -26.30
CA PRO A 6 -5.26 -23.04 -26.61
C PRO A 6 -5.51 -21.59 -26.21
N HIS A 7 -6.38 -20.93 -26.95
CA HIS A 7 -6.76 -19.55 -26.64
C HIS A 7 -7.51 -19.52 -25.29
N PRO A 8 -7.21 -18.57 -24.39
CA PRO A 8 -7.96 -18.41 -23.15
C PRO A 8 -9.45 -18.18 -23.42
N LEU A 9 -10.32 -18.84 -22.67
CA LEU A 9 -11.78 -18.67 -22.76
C LEU A 9 -12.25 -17.35 -22.11
N ALA A 10 -11.51 -16.83 -21.14
CA ALA A 10 -11.83 -15.60 -20.45
C ALA A 10 -11.15 -14.40 -21.12
N SER A 11 -11.90 -13.31 -21.29
CA SER A 11 -11.31 -12.01 -21.60
C SER A 11 -10.51 -11.52 -20.39
N PRO A 12 -9.32 -10.91 -20.59
CA PRO A 12 -8.55 -10.37 -19.49
C PRO A 12 -9.37 -9.26 -18.81
N SER A 13 -9.74 -9.45 -17.55
CA SER A 13 -10.36 -8.38 -16.78
C SER A 13 -9.33 -7.26 -16.57
N LYS A 14 -9.76 -6.00 -16.70
CA LYS A 14 -8.89 -4.88 -16.36
C LYS A 14 -8.67 -4.89 -14.86
N ALA A 15 -7.52 -5.40 -14.41
CA ALA A 15 -7.14 -5.35 -13.02
C ALA A 15 -7.12 -3.88 -12.56
N LYS A 16 -7.71 -3.60 -11.40
CA LYS A 16 -7.69 -2.25 -10.81
C LYS A 16 -6.26 -1.94 -10.38
N THR A 17 -5.77 -0.73 -10.62
CA THR A 17 -4.44 -0.31 -10.13
C THR A 17 -4.52 0.14 -8.68
N CYS A 18 -3.61 -0.33 -7.84
CA CYS A 18 -3.53 0.10 -6.45
C CYS A 18 -3.05 1.56 -6.35
N PRO A 19 -3.79 2.45 -5.66
CA PRO A 19 -3.40 3.86 -5.53
C PRO A 19 -2.19 4.10 -4.61
N VAL A 20 -1.81 3.10 -3.79
CA VAL A 20 -0.68 3.22 -2.87
C VAL A 20 0.65 2.91 -3.55
N CYS A 21 0.70 1.83 -4.32
CA CYS A 21 1.94 1.32 -4.89
C CYS A 21 1.97 1.32 -6.42
N GLY A 22 0.86 1.64 -7.10
CA GLY A 22 0.78 1.70 -8.57
C GLY A 22 0.73 0.34 -9.29
N HIS A 23 0.68 -0.78 -8.56
CA HIS A 23 0.65 -2.13 -9.16
C HIS A 23 -0.79 -2.65 -9.29
N SER A 24 -1.01 -3.61 -10.19
CA SER A 24 -2.32 -4.27 -10.34
C SER A 24 -2.76 -4.93 -9.04
N SER A 25 -3.98 -4.63 -8.61
CA SER A 25 -4.62 -5.19 -7.43
C SER A 25 -5.63 -6.26 -7.81
N TYR A 26 -5.60 -7.36 -7.06
CA TYR A 26 -6.57 -8.45 -7.13
C TYR A 26 -7.75 -8.24 -6.16
N SER A 27 -7.72 -7.18 -5.35
CA SER A 27 -8.78 -6.89 -4.38
C SER A 27 -10.01 -6.28 -5.06
N PRO A 28 -11.25 -6.59 -4.61
CA PRO A 28 -12.47 -5.97 -5.12
C PRO A 28 -12.46 -4.44 -5.02
N THR A 29 -11.84 -3.90 -3.97
CA THR A 29 -11.72 -2.45 -3.74
C THR A 29 -10.61 -1.80 -4.55
N GLY A 30 -9.72 -2.60 -5.17
CA GLY A 30 -8.58 -2.10 -5.93
C GLY A 30 -7.34 -1.78 -5.08
N VAL A 31 -7.36 -2.01 -3.76
CA VAL A 31 -6.20 -1.80 -2.86
C VAL A 31 -5.68 -3.14 -2.35
N HIS A 32 -4.36 -3.37 -2.39
CA HIS A 32 -3.78 -4.61 -1.82
C HIS A 32 -3.99 -4.67 -0.31
N PRO A 33 -4.16 -5.87 0.28
CA PRO A 33 -4.31 -6.01 1.73
C PRO A 33 -3.20 -5.30 2.54
N GLN A 34 -1.92 -5.49 2.17
CA GLN A 34 -0.79 -4.81 2.80
C GLN A 34 -0.85 -3.27 2.68
N CYS A 35 -1.27 -2.78 1.52
CA CYS A 35 -1.41 -1.36 1.25
C CYS A 35 -2.60 -0.74 2.00
N SER A 36 -3.64 -1.53 2.28
CA SER A 36 -4.78 -1.11 3.10
C SER A 36 -4.38 -0.94 4.56
N VAL A 37 -3.62 -1.89 5.11
CA VAL A 37 -3.09 -1.80 6.48
C VAL A 37 -2.18 -0.57 6.62
N SER A 38 -1.25 -0.38 5.67
CA SER A 38 -0.33 0.76 5.70
C SER A 38 -1.05 2.12 5.66
N GLN A 39 -2.14 2.24 4.88
CA GLN A 39 -2.97 3.43 4.87
C GLN A 39 -3.69 3.65 6.20
N ALA A 40 -4.24 2.58 6.81
CA ALA A 40 -4.90 2.69 8.11
C ALA A 40 -3.93 3.10 9.23
N ASP A 41 -2.67 2.69 9.16
CA ASP A 41 -1.62 3.01 10.14
C ASP A 41 -1.00 4.41 9.97
N GLU A 42 -1.18 5.05 8.81
CA GLU A 42 -0.63 6.37 8.49
C GLU A 42 -0.88 7.44 9.59
N PRO A 43 -2.12 7.65 10.08
CA PRO A 43 -2.38 8.64 11.14
C PRO A 43 -1.63 8.33 12.44
N ARG A 44 -1.54 7.06 12.83
CA ARG A 44 -0.77 6.64 14.01
C ARG A 44 0.72 6.93 13.81
N ARG A 45 1.26 6.69 12.61
CA ARG A 45 2.67 6.98 12.29
C ARG A 45 2.97 8.47 12.36
N LEU A 46 2.07 9.34 11.91
CA LEU A 46 2.22 10.78 12.03
C LEU A 46 2.26 11.24 13.49
N GLN A 47 1.36 10.74 14.33
CA GLN A 47 1.34 11.04 15.77
C GLN A 47 2.66 10.64 16.44
N LEU A 48 3.11 9.40 16.22
CA LEU A 48 4.37 8.91 16.79
C LEU A 48 5.58 9.72 16.30
N ALA A 49 5.56 10.23 15.08
CA ALA A 49 6.61 11.10 14.56
C ALA A 49 6.59 12.49 15.22
N ALA A 50 5.40 13.06 15.45
CA ALA A 50 5.22 14.33 16.14
C ALA A 50 5.68 14.23 17.62
N ASP A 51 5.24 13.20 18.33
CA ASP A 51 5.63 12.93 19.72
C ASP A 51 7.14 12.79 19.86
N ARG A 52 7.77 12.07 18.91
CA ARG A 52 9.22 11.92 18.89
C ARG A 52 9.93 13.27 18.73
N ARG A 53 9.45 14.13 17.82
CA ARG A 53 10.03 15.47 17.63
C ARG A 53 9.88 16.32 18.90
N ALA A 54 8.68 16.37 19.48
CA ALA A 54 8.43 17.11 20.71
C ALA A 54 9.34 16.66 21.86
N ARG A 55 9.55 15.34 22.01
CA ARG A 55 10.49 14.80 23.02
C ARG A 55 11.94 15.22 22.75
N VAL A 56 12.38 15.19 21.48
CA VAL A 56 13.74 15.62 21.10
C VAL A 56 13.93 17.11 21.41
N ASP A 57 12.94 17.94 21.11
CA ASP A 57 13.00 19.38 21.35
C ASP A 57 13.00 19.70 22.84
N LEU A 58 12.22 18.96 23.65
CA LEU A 58 12.26 19.07 25.11
C LEU A 58 13.66 18.78 25.66
N VAL A 59 14.31 17.71 25.19
CA VAL A 59 15.66 17.33 25.63
C VAL A 59 16.68 18.41 25.25
N LYS A 60 16.62 18.96 24.03
CA LYS A 60 17.52 20.02 23.57
C LYS A 60 17.39 21.32 24.37
N ASN A 61 16.17 21.68 24.75
CA ASN A 61 15.91 22.92 25.49
C ASN A 61 16.30 22.81 26.98
N ALA A 62 16.54 21.60 27.49
CA ALA A 62 16.92 21.33 28.87
C ALA A 62 18.46 21.24 29.08
N THR A 63 19.25 21.37 28.01
CA THR A 63 20.73 21.38 28.00
C THR A 63 21.23 22.75 27.59
#